data_AF-A0A917QHE9-F1
#
_entry.id   AF-A0A917QHE9-F1
#
_cell.length_a   1.000
_cell.length_b   1.000
_cell.length_c   1.000
_cell.angle_alpha   90.00
_cell.angle_beta   90.00
_cell.angle_gamma   90.00
#
_symmetry.space_group_name_H-M   'P 1'
#
loop_
_entity.id
_entity.type
_entity.pdbx_description
1 polymer ?
#
loop_
_entity_poly.entity_id
_entity_poly.type
_entity_poly.pdbx_seq_one_letter_code
_entity_poly.pdbx_strand_id
1 'polypeptide(L)' 'MNASLQHLISLASKVRMTDQQQEEQRRSFAYGTTHIENETVTRDMVDRAADKLKSGQNVEPAQRSR' A
#
# COMPACT_ATOMS: atom_id res chain seq x y z
N MET A 1 -7.81 -1.18 -25.13
CA MET A 1 -8.44 -2.06 -24.11
C MET A 1 -9.19 -3.16 -24.85
N ASN A 2 -8.91 -4.45 -24.62
CA ASN A 2 -9.62 -5.55 -25.32
C ASN A 2 -10.79 -6.09 -24.47
N ALA A 3 -11.68 -6.89 -25.08
CA ALA A 3 -12.88 -7.40 -24.43
C ALA A 3 -12.56 -8.29 -23.21
N SER A 4 -11.52 -9.12 -23.30
CA SER A 4 -11.11 -10.00 -22.19
C SER A 4 -10.63 -9.21 -20.97
N LEU A 5 -9.86 -8.14 -21.16
CA LEU A 5 -9.41 -7.27 -20.07
C LEU A 5 -10.58 -6.49 -19.46
N GLN A 6 -11.50 -5.98 -20.28
CA GLN A 6 -12.71 -5.31 -19.77
C GLN A 6 -13.56 -6.25 -18.92
N HIS A 7 -13.67 -7.52 -19.34
CA HIS A 7 -14.39 -8.54 -18.58
C HIS A 7 -13.74 -8.78 -17.21
N LEU A 8 -12.41 -8.96 -17.16
CA LEU A 8 -11.68 -9.15 -15.91
C LEU A 8 -11.81 -7.93 -14.97
N ILE A 9 -11.70 -6.71 -15.49
CA ILE A 9 -11.87 -5.48 -14.71
C ILE A 9 -13.29 -5.39 -14.13
N SER A 10 -14.32 -5.74 -14.91
CA SER A 10 -15.72 -5.75 -14.47
C SER A 10 -15.98 -6.76 -13.35
N LEU A 11 -15.28 -7.89 -13.35
CA LEU A 11 -15.35 -8.86 -12.26
C LEU A 11 -14.60 -8.38 -11.03
N ALA A 12 -13.37 -7.89 -11.19
CA ALA A 12 -12.52 -7.42 -10.10
C ALA A 12 -13.13 -6.21 -9.36
N SER A 13 -13.78 -5.29 -10.06
CA SER A 13 -14.38 -4.08 -9.47
C SER A 13 -15.53 -4.37 -8.50
N LYS A 14 -16.13 -5.57 -8.57
CA LYS A 14 -17.21 -6.00 -7.69
C LYS A 14 -16.71 -6.61 -6.38
N VAL A 15 -15.41 -6.91 -6.27
CA VAL A 15 -14.83 -7.50 -5.08
C VAL A 15 -14.81 -6.46 -3.96
N ARG A 16 -15.48 -6.76 -2.84
CA ARG A 16 -15.42 -5.95 -1.61
C ARG A 16 -14.39 -6.56 -0.68
N MET A 17 -13.31 -5.84 -0.44
CA MET A 17 -12.28 -6.24 0.52
C MET A 17 -12.72 -5.94 1.94
N THR A 18 -12.42 -6.85 2.86
CA THR A 18 -12.53 -6.58 4.31
C THR A 18 -11.51 -5.52 4.73
N ASP A 19 -11.72 -4.88 5.88
CA ASP A 19 -10.80 -3.87 6.40
C ASP A 19 -9.37 -4.42 6.59
N GLN A 20 -9.26 -5.68 6.99
CA GLN A 20 -7.97 -6.37 7.11
C GLN A 20 -7.30 -6.55 5.75
N GLN A 21 -8.06 -6.95 4.72
CA GLN A 21 -7.53 -7.11 3.36
C GLN A 21 -7.10 -5.77 2.75
N GLN A 22 -7.88 -4.71 2.97
CA GLN A 22 -7.52 -3.36 2.52
C GLN A 22 -6.22 -2.90 3.18
N GLU A 23 -6.06 -3.13 4.48
CA GLU A 23 -4.84 -2.76 5.19
C GLU A 23 -3.61 -3.53 4.70
N GLU A 24 -3.75 -4.84 4.47
CA GLU A 24 -2.68 -5.67 3.93
C GLU A 24 -2.27 -5.23 2.51
N GLN A 25 -3.26 -4.88 1.67
CA GLN A 25 -2.99 -4.32 0.35
C GLN A 25 -2.26 -2.97 0.46
N ARG A 26 -2.69 -2.09 1.37
CA ARG A 26 -2.07 -0.77 1.59
C ARG A 26 -0.60 -0.92 2.02
N ARG A 27 -0.31 -1.83 2.94
CA ARG A 27 1.07 -2.15 3.40
C ARG A 27 1.90 -2.71 2.26
N SER A 28 1.36 -3.64 1.49
CA SER A 28 2.04 -4.24 0.34
C SER A 28 2.36 -3.22 -0.75
N PHE A 29 1.45 -2.29 -1.01
CA PHE A 29 1.70 -1.21 -1.96
C PHE A 29 2.79 -0.26 -1.46
N ALA A 30 2.72 0.18 -0.20
CA ALA A 30 3.73 1.06 0.40
C ALA A 30 5.12 0.42 0.41
N TYR A 31 5.22 -0.87 0.77
CA TYR A 31 6.47 -1.61 0.67
C TYR A 31 6.96 -1.73 -0.78
N GLY A 32 6.09 -2.13 -1.71
CA GLY A 32 6.45 -2.27 -3.11
C GLY A 32 7.01 -0.97 -3.69
N THR A 33 6.35 0.16 -3.48
CA THR A 33 6.83 1.44 -4.01
C THR A 33 8.13 1.89 -3.35
N THR A 34 8.23 1.79 -2.02
CA THR A 34 9.41 2.31 -1.29
C THR A 34 10.63 1.42 -1.42
N HIS A 35 10.46 0.09 -1.49
CA HIS A 35 11.56 -0.85 -1.65
C HIS A 35 12.17 -0.79 -3.05
N ILE A 36 11.36 -0.53 -4.08
CA ILE A 36 11.85 -0.30 -5.45
C ILE A 36 12.75 0.94 -5.50
N GLU A 37 12.43 1.99 -4.74
CA GLU A 37 13.24 3.21 -4.66
C GLU A 37 14.45 3.06 -3.73
N ASN A 38 14.33 2.26 -2.68
CA ASN A 38 15.35 2.06 -1.67
C ASN A 38 15.28 0.64 -1.07
N GLU A 39 16.18 -0.23 -1.50
CA GLU A 39 16.25 -1.63 -1.06
C GLU A 39 16.49 -1.81 0.44
N THR A 40 17.01 -0.78 1.14
CA THR A 40 17.20 -0.83 2.59
C THR A 40 15.89 -0.73 3.37
N VAL A 41 14.81 -0.26 2.72
CA VAL A 41 13.47 -0.25 3.31
C VAL A 41 12.97 -1.68 3.38
N THR A 42 12.73 -2.16 4.60
CA THR A 42 12.21 -3.52 4.84
C THR A 42 10.70 -3.51 5.05
N ARG A 43 10.09 -4.69 4.89
CA ARG A 43 8.66 -4.86 5.14
C ARG A 43 8.27 -4.49 6.58
N ASP A 44 9.09 -4.87 7.54
CA ASP A 44 8.89 -4.58 8.96
C ASP A 44 8.92 -3.07 9.27
N MET A 45 9.74 -2.29 8.55
CA MET A 45 9.75 -0.82 8.68
C MET A 45 8.41 -0.21 8.24
N VAL A 46 7.83 -0.72 7.15
CA VAL A 46 6.52 -0.27 6.64
C VAL A 46 5.40 -0.66 7.60
N ASP A 47 5.45 -1.88 8.15
CA ASP A 47 4.47 -2.36 9.12
C ASP A 47 4.45 -1.50 10.39
N ARG A 48 5.63 -1.19 10.96
CA ARG A 48 5.75 -0.29 12.11
C ARG A 48 5.25 1.12 11.80
N ALA A 49 5.53 1.65 10.61
CA ALA A 49 5.03 2.96 10.19
C ALA A 49 3.49 2.97 10.05
N ALA A 50 2.91 1.91 9.50
CA ALA A 50 1.48 1.72 9.40
C ALA A 50 0.80 1.66 10.79
N ASP A 51 1.42 0.97 11.75
CA ASP A 51 0.91 0.89 13.13
C ASP A 51 0.97 2.25 13.83
N LYS A 52 2.06 3.01 13.66
CA LYS A 52 2.18 4.38 14.19
C LYS A 52 1.09 5.30 13.66
N LEU A 53 0.82 5.25 12.36
CA LEU A 53 -0.26 6.02 11.72
C LEU A 53 -1.64 5.68 12.30
N LYS A 54 -1.93 4.38 12.52
CA LYS A 54 -3.18 3.96 13.16
C LYS A 54 -3.32 4.47 14.60
N SER A 55 -2.21 4.52 15.34
CA SER A 55 -2.20 5.01 16.72
C SER A 55 -2.29 6.53 16.86
N GLY A 56 -2.38 7.29 15.74
CA GLY A 56 -2.45 8.75 15.76
C GLY A 56 -1.13 9.43 16.10
N GLN A 57 -0.02 8.68 16.12
CA GLN A 57 1.31 9.28 16.24
C GLN A 57 1.64 9.98 14.92
N ASN A 58 1.72 11.31 14.97
CA ASN A 58 2.03 12.14 13.83
C ASN A 58 3.46 11.81 13.35
N VAL A 59 3.57 11.02 12.29
CA VAL A 59 4.85 10.74 11.63
C VAL A 59 5.15 11.96 10.77
N GLU A 60 6.16 12.75 11.16
CA GLU A 60 6.59 13.86 10.32
C GLU A 60 6.90 13.34 8.90
N PRO A 61 6.36 14.00 7.85
CA PRO A 61 6.65 13.59 6.49
C PRO A 61 8.14 13.71 6.24
N ALA A 62 8.75 12.63 5.73
CA ALA A 62 10.15 12.63 5.31
C ALA A 62 10.40 13.85 4.43
N GLN A 63 11.30 14.73 4.88
CA GLN A 63 11.59 15.99 4.22
C GLN A 63 12.04 15.70 2.79
N ARG A 64 11.21 16.11 1.82
CA ARG A 64 11.61 16.11 0.40
C ARG A 64 12.64 17.22 0.22
N SER A 65 13.93 16.88 0.35
CA SER A 65 15.00 17.74 -0.13
C SER A 65 14.84 17.90 -1.64
N ARG A 66 14.59 19.15 -2.07
CA ARG A 66 14.60 19.56 -3.47
C ARG A 66 16.02 19.53 -4.03
#